data_AF-A0A3A8GDK9-F1
#
_entry.id   AF-A0A3A8GDK9-F1
#
_cell.length_a   1.000
_cell.length_b   1.000
_cell.length_c   1.000
_cell.angle_alpha   90.00
_cell.angle_beta   90.00
_cell.angle_gamma   90.00
#
_symmetry.space_group_name_H-M   'P 1'
#
loop_
_entity.id
_entity.type
_entity.pdbx_description
1 polymer ?
#
loop_
_entity_poly.entity_id
_entity_poly.type
_entity_poly.pdbx_seq_one_letter_code
_entity_poly.pdbx_strand_id
1 'polypeptide(L)'
;MRRSAFDASGPSGSVLLRGGRWRVGLVALLLFTTPIFAVNSPQDIRLPPLKERAAPAPALFSHWGHGSMYCYSCHPGTFPQARLGFTHQDMREGRYCGRCHDGQAARAWRSMDCEACHARR
;
A
#
# COMPACT_ATOMS: atom_id res chain seq x y z
N MET A 1 -35.58 -50.40 -52.86
CA MET A 1 -35.23 -48.97 -53.08
C MET A 1 -36.07 -48.15 -52.10
N ARG A 2 -35.51 -47.72 -50.95
CA ARG A 2 -35.04 -46.33 -50.63
C ARG A 2 -36.13 -45.29 -50.92
N ARG A 3 -36.68 -44.50 -49.99
CA ARG A 3 -36.12 -43.72 -48.85
C ARG A 3 -37.25 -43.50 -47.82
N SER A 4 -37.08 -43.85 -46.54
CA SER A 4 -36.48 -43.07 -45.44
C SER A 4 -37.33 -41.86 -45.02
N ALA A 5 -37.89 -42.01 -43.82
CA ALA A 5 -38.75 -41.08 -43.11
C ALA A 5 -38.04 -39.75 -42.77
N PHE A 6 -38.86 -38.72 -42.58
CA PHE A 6 -38.50 -37.42 -42.02
C PHE A 6 -37.99 -37.59 -40.58
N ASP A 7 -36.68 -37.43 -40.38
CA ASP A 7 -36.10 -37.15 -39.06
C ASP A 7 -36.14 -35.63 -38.82
N ALA A 8 -37.04 -35.21 -37.93
CA ALA A 8 -37.08 -33.87 -37.37
C ALA A 8 -36.15 -33.81 -36.14
N SER A 9 -34.90 -33.42 -36.35
CA SER A 9 -33.97 -33.10 -35.27
C SER A 9 -33.40 -31.70 -35.50
N GLY A 10 -34.08 -30.70 -34.96
CA GLY A 10 -33.57 -29.34 -34.86
C GLY A 10 -32.42 -29.25 -33.84
N PRO A 11 -31.44 -28.36 -34.03
CA PRO A 11 -30.37 -28.17 -33.07
C PRO A 11 -30.92 -27.56 -31.78
N SER A 12 -30.80 -28.30 -30.69
CA SER A 12 -31.05 -27.86 -29.32
C SER A 12 -30.22 -26.62 -28.99
N GLY A 13 -30.84 -25.44 -29.07
CA GLY A 13 -30.27 -24.18 -28.62
C GLY A 13 -30.24 -24.10 -27.09
N SER A 14 -29.11 -24.49 -26.48
CA SER A 14 -28.85 -24.16 -25.06
C SER A 14 -27.37 -24.11 -24.67
N VAL A 15 -26.44 -23.95 -25.62
CA VAL A 15 -24.98 -23.93 -25.35
C VAL A 15 -24.40 -22.51 -25.40
N LEU A 16 -25.05 -21.51 -24.80
CA LEU A 16 -24.50 -20.13 -24.79
C LEU A 16 -24.54 -19.39 -23.44
N LEU A 17 -25.04 -20.00 -22.35
CA LEU A 17 -25.19 -19.27 -21.06
C LEU A 17 -24.42 -19.85 -19.86
N ARG A 18 -23.66 -20.95 -20.01
CA ARG A 18 -22.93 -21.56 -18.88
C ARG A 18 -21.60 -20.87 -18.53
N GLY A 19 -20.89 -20.31 -19.51
CA GLY A 19 -19.58 -19.66 -19.29
C GLY A 19 -19.65 -18.24 -18.69
N GLY A 20 -20.77 -17.53 -18.91
CA GLY A 20 -20.94 -16.16 -18.41
C GLY A 20 -21.16 -16.07 -16.89
N ARG A 21 -21.81 -17.08 -16.30
CA ARG A 21 -22.16 -17.12 -14.86
C ARG A 21 -20.92 -17.16 -13.96
N TRP A 22 -19.93 -17.96 -14.35
CA TRP A 22 -18.65 -18.06 -13.66
C TRP A 22 -17.77 -16.84 -13.88
N ARG A 23 -17.81 -16.25 -15.07
CA ARG A 23 -17.14 -14.96 -15.34
C ARG A 23 -17.71 -13.84 -14.49
N VAL A 24 -19.03 -13.74 -14.38
CA VAL A 24 -19.70 -12.77 -13.51
C VAL A 24 -19.38 -13.04 -12.03
N GLY A 25 -19.35 -14.30 -11.60
CA GLY A 25 -18.95 -14.68 -10.24
C GLY A 25 -17.48 -14.35 -9.90
N LEU A 26 -16.54 -14.61 -10.82
CA LEU A 26 -15.13 -14.27 -10.66
C LEU A 26 -14.89 -12.76 -10.68
N VAL A 27 -15.59 -12.02 -11.55
CA VAL A 27 -15.54 -10.55 -11.57
C VAL A 27 -16.11 -9.98 -10.28
N ALA A 28 -17.25 -10.50 -9.80
CA ALA A 28 -17.81 -10.09 -8.51
C ALA A 28 -16.85 -10.39 -7.34
N LEU A 29 -16.20 -11.56 -7.33
CA LEU A 29 -15.21 -11.92 -6.30
C LEU A 29 -13.99 -10.98 -6.32
N LEU A 30 -13.45 -10.67 -7.49
CA LEU A 30 -12.32 -9.74 -7.65
C LEU A 30 -12.70 -8.31 -7.20
N LEU A 31 -13.92 -7.85 -7.53
CA LEU A 31 -14.43 -6.56 -7.08
C LEU A 31 -14.66 -6.50 -5.56
N PHE A 32 -14.97 -7.62 -4.92
CA PHE A 32 -15.13 -7.69 -3.46
C PHE A 32 -13.80 -7.82 -2.70
N THR A 33 -12.77 -8.45 -3.26
CA THR A 33 -11.48 -8.65 -2.56
C THR A 33 -10.50 -7.49 -2.72
N THR A 34 -10.57 -6.76 -3.83
CA THR A 34 -9.76 -5.56 -4.08
C THR A 34 -9.85 -4.47 -2.99
N PRO A 35 -11.03 -4.07 -2.47
CA PRO A 35 -11.09 -3.07 -1.39
C PRO A 35 -10.48 -3.58 -0.08
N ILE A 36 -10.54 -4.89 0.20
CA ILE A 36 -9.97 -5.50 1.42
C ILE A 36 -8.44 -5.38 1.43
N PHE A 37 -7.80 -5.56 0.27
CA PHE A 37 -6.36 -5.37 0.15
C PHE A 37 -5.94 -3.90 0.30
N ALA A 38 -6.75 -2.97 -0.20
CA ALA A 38 -6.45 -1.54 -0.12
C ALA A 38 -6.47 -1.01 1.33
N VAL A 39 -7.39 -1.47 2.18
CA VAL A 39 -7.51 -0.98 3.57
C VAL A 39 -6.46 -1.55 4.53
N ASN A 40 -5.83 -2.68 4.18
CA ASN A 40 -4.84 -3.34 5.05
C ASN A 40 -3.38 -3.05 4.65
N SER A 41 -3.14 -2.31 3.58
CA SER A 41 -1.78 -1.93 3.19
C SER A 41 -1.27 -0.76 4.04
N PRO A 42 -0.06 -0.84 4.64
CA PRO A 42 0.50 0.27 5.39
C PRO A 42 0.80 1.44 4.44
N GLN A 43 -0.06 2.44 4.49
CA GLN A 43 0.04 3.67 3.69
C GLN A 43 1.23 4.56 4.11
N ASP A 44 1.65 5.45 3.21
CA ASP A 44 2.61 6.50 3.51
C ASP A 44 2.02 7.48 4.55
N ILE A 45 2.85 7.87 5.54
CA ILE A 45 2.43 8.72 6.65
C ILE A 45 3.04 10.11 6.48
N ARG A 46 2.21 11.14 6.58
CA ARG A 46 2.66 12.53 6.76
C ARG A 46 2.84 12.83 8.23
N LEU A 47 4.07 13.16 8.63
CA LEU A 47 4.37 13.56 9.99
C LEU A 47 3.81 14.97 10.24
N PRO A 48 3.01 15.16 11.31
CA PRO A 48 2.44 16.47 11.60
C PRO A 48 3.56 17.45 12.01
N PRO A 49 3.50 18.70 11.53
CA PRO A 49 4.41 19.73 12.03
C PRO A 49 4.11 20.00 13.51
N LEU A 50 5.14 20.36 14.27
CA LEU A 50 4.97 20.85 15.63
C LEU A 50 4.29 22.21 15.57
N LYS A 51 3.18 22.39 16.30
CA LYS A 51 2.29 23.58 16.26
C LYS A 51 3.01 24.90 16.57
N GLU A 52 4.17 24.84 17.21
CA GLU A 52 4.86 25.97 17.82
C GLU A 52 5.96 26.57 16.92
N ARG A 53 6.20 26.00 15.72
CA ARG A 53 7.25 26.48 14.81
C ARG A 53 6.72 26.57 13.38
N ALA A 54 7.13 27.62 12.67
CA ALA A 54 6.98 27.67 11.22
C ALA A 54 7.76 26.49 10.63
N ALA A 55 7.03 25.44 10.25
CA ALA A 55 7.60 24.22 9.75
C ALA A 55 7.69 24.27 8.22
N PRO A 56 8.72 23.64 7.61
CA PRO A 56 8.67 23.32 6.18
C PRO A 56 7.48 22.40 5.89
N ALA A 57 7.32 22.00 4.62
CA ALA A 57 6.33 20.99 4.25
C ALA A 57 6.42 19.76 5.18
N PRO A 58 5.29 19.12 5.52
CA PRO A 58 5.29 17.95 6.41
C PRO A 58 6.20 16.86 5.84
N ALA A 59 6.94 16.19 6.71
CA ALA A 59 7.79 15.09 6.28
C ALA A 59 6.92 13.89 5.88
N LEU A 60 7.29 13.22 4.78
CA LEU A 60 6.63 12.02 4.29
C LEU A 60 7.48 10.79 4.65
N PHE A 61 6.85 9.83 5.33
CA PHE A 61 7.41 8.51 5.59
C PHE A 61 6.74 7.48 4.69
N SER A 62 7.52 6.67 3.98
CA SER A 62 6.98 5.60 3.14
C SER A 62 7.24 4.23 3.73
N HIS A 63 6.18 3.48 4.05
CA HIS A 63 6.28 2.08 4.46
C HIS A 63 6.79 1.21 3.31
N TRP A 64 6.43 1.53 2.07
CA TRP A 64 6.94 0.83 0.90
C TRP A 64 8.46 0.97 0.77
N GLY A 65 8.98 2.19 0.93
CA GLY A 65 10.42 2.46 0.93
C GLY A 65 11.19 1.78 2.08
N HIS A 66 10.48 1.35 3.13
CA HIS A 66 11.03 0.65 4.29
C HIS A 66 10.55 -0.81 4.37
N GLY A 67 9.93 -1.34 3.30
CA GLY A 67 9.20 -2.61 3.31
C GLY A 67 10.08 -3.86 3.42
N SER A 68 11.40 -3.72 3.31
CA SER A 68 12.35 -4.80 3.58
C SER A 68 12.51 -5.09 5.08
N MET A 69 11.96 -4.25 5.96
CA MET A 69 11.98 -4.42 7.42
C MET A 69 10.65 -4.97 7.93
N TYR A 70 10.71 -5.71 9.04
CA TYR A 70 9.51 -6.19 9.70
C TYR A 70 8.83 -5.07 10.51
N CYS A 71 7.50 -5.14 10.69
CA CYS A 71 6.75 -4.13 11.45
C CYS A 71 7.31 -3.90 12.86
N TYR A 72 7.78 -4.97 13.52
CA TYR A 72 8.33 -4.92 14.87
C TYR A 72 9.72 -4.26 14.95
N SER A 73 10.41 -4.10 13.81
CA SER A 73 11.68 -3.37 13.75
C SER A 73 11.51 -1.89 14.07
N CYS A 74 10.31 -1.34 13.80
CA CYS A 74 9.96 0.04 14.10
C CYS A 74 8.95 0.16 15.25
N HIS A 75 7.94 -0.69 15.28
CA HIS A 75 6.83 -0.59 16.23
C HIS A 75 6.88 -1.64 17.35
N PRO A 76 6.47 -1.28 18.58
CA PRO A 76 6.18 0.08 19.04
C PRO A 76 7.45 0.87 19.44
N GLY A 77 8.64 0.29 19.24
CA GLY A 77 9.90 0.79 19.80
C GLY A 77 10.35 2.15 19.27
N THR A 78 10.83 2.20 18.02
CA THR A 78 11.30 3.47 17.40
C THR A 78 10.16 4.44 17.18
N PHE A 79 9.00 3.92 16.78
CA PHE A 79 7.78 4.69 16.57
C PHE A 79 6.62 4.03 17.30
N PRO A 80 5.82 4.79 18.08
CA PRO A 80 4.55 4.29 18.56
C PRO A 80 3.56 4.17 17.39
N GLN A 81 2.55 3.31 17.52
CA GLN A 81 1.41 3.26 16.58
C GLN A 81 0.41 4.40 16.87
N ALA A 82 0.91 5.62 16.99
CA ALA A 82 0.15 6.82 17.31
C ALA A 82 0.78 8.04 16.64
N ARG A 83 0.01 9.14 16.55
CA ARG A 83 0.57 10.41 16.07
C ARG A 83 1.61 10.92 17.05
N LEU A 84 2.79 11.22 16.53
CA LEU A 84 3.93 11.73 17.27
C LEU A 84 4.55 12.86 16.45
N GLY A 85 4.89 13.96 17.12
CA GLY A 85 5.78 14.99 16.59
C GLY A 85 7.15 14.88 17.25
N PHE A 86 8.20 15.09 16.47
CA PHE A 86 9.57 15.16 16.97
C PHE A 86 10.37 16.16 16.12
N THR A 87 11.59 16.44 16.57
CA THR A 87 12.48 17.46 16.05
C THR A 87 13.72 16.83 15.41
N HIS A 88 14.41 17.63 14.59
CA HIS A 88 15.76 17.27 14.15
C HIS A 88 16.75 17.12 15.31
N GLN A 89 16.52 17.76 16.46
CA GLN A 89 17.36 17.54 17.66
C GLN A 89 17.21 16.10 18.16
N ASP A 90 15.99 15.57 18.21
CA ASP A 90 15.76 14.17 18.58
C ASP A 90 16.47 13.22 17.61
N MET A 91 16.45 13.53 16.31
CA MET A 91 17.20 12.78 15.29
C MET A 91 18.72 12.91 15.43
N ARG A 92 19.22 14.05 15.92
CA ARG A 92 20.66 14.21 16.22
C ARG A 92 21.09 13.28 17.36
N GLU A 93 20.20 13.02 18.30
CA GLU A 93 20.37 12.14 19.45
C GLU A 93 20.10 10.66 19.13
N GLY A 94 19.94 10.31 17.85
CA GLY A 94 19.74 8.92 17.41
C GLY A 94 18.31 8.40 17.60
N ARG A 95 17.33 9.28 17.82
CA ARG A 95 15.91 8.90 17.96
C ARG A 95 15.18 8.97 16.62
N TYR A 96 14.07 8.25 16.51
CA TYR A 96 13.17 8.24 15.34
C TYR A 96 13.93 7.93 14.04
N CYS A 97 13.82 8.79 13.02
CA CYS A 97 14.54 8.65 11.75
C CYS A 97 16.06 8.56 11.96
N GLY A 98 16.59 9.29 12.95
CA GLY A 98 18.01 9.32 13.27
C GLY A 98 18.57 8.02 13.81
N ARG A 99 17.72 7.06 14.23
CA ARG A 99 18.15 5.73 14.66
C ARG A 99 18.80 4.93 13.54
N CYS A 100 18.30 5.11 12.31
CA CYS A 100 18.78 4.39 11.13
C CYS A 100 19.44 5.33 10.12
N HIS A 101 18.95 6.55 9.96
CA HIS A 101 19.58 7.57 9.11
C HIS A 101 20.77 8.25 9.81
N ASP A 102 21.65 7.45 10.40
CA ASP A 102 22.83 7.88 11.16
C ASP A 102 24.11 7.95 10.31
N GLY A 103 24.07 7.42 9.08
CA GLY A 103 25.22 7.30 8.19
C GLY A 103 25.88 5.92 8.21
N GLN A 104 25.44 5.02 9.07
CA GLN A 104 25.93 3.65 9.17
C GLN A 104 24.87 2.66 8.69
N ALA A 105 23.67 2.69 9.28
CA ALA A 105 22.59 1.78 8.92
C ALA A 105 21.86 2.23 7.64
N ALA A 106 21.74 3.54 7.44
CA ALA A 106 21.23 4.16 6.23
C ALA A 106 21.96 5.49 6.00
N ARG A 107 21.79 6.07 4.82
CA ARG A 107 22.37 7.39 4.50
C ARG A 107 21.99 8.39 5.59
N ALA A 108 22.98 9.15 6.07
CA ALA A 108 22.79 10.12 7.14
C ALA A 108 21.77 11.18 6.73
N TRP A 109 20.78 11.46 7.58
CA TRP A 109 19.76 12.48 7.27
C TRP A 109 20.37 13.87 7.06
N ARG A 110 21.51 14.15 7.73
CA ARG A 110 22.25 15.42 7.59
C ARG A 110 22.93 15.60 6.23
N SER A 111 23.11 14.52 5.46
CA SER A 111 23.69 14.55 4.11
C SER A 111 22.64 14.40 3.01
N MET A 112 21.37 14.48 3.36
CA MET A 112 20.25 14.48 2.44
C MET A 112 19.73 15.91 2.25
N ASP A 113 19.21 16.18 1.07
CA ASP A 113 18.46 17.41 0.82
C ASP A 113 17.18 17.41 1.68
N CYS A 114 16.78 18.59 2.16
CA CYS A 114 15.60 18.74 3.01
C CYS A 114 14.33 18.13 2.37
N GLU A 115 14.21 18.30 1.06
CA GLU A 115 13.13 17.85 0.19
C GLU A 115 13.05 16.33 0.05
N ALA A 116 14.13 15.60 0.39
CA ALA A 116 14.12 14.15 0.41
C ALA A 116 13.09 13.61 1.43
N CYS A 117 12.81 14.37 2.48
CA CYS A 117 11.77 14.04 3.47
C CYS A 117 10.64 15.07 3.47
N HIS A 118 10.95 16.37 3.40
CA HIS A 118 9.99 17.47 3.45
C HIS A 118 9.44 17.83 2.07
N ALA A 119 8.75 16.88 1.43
CA ALA A 119 8.14 17.09 0.12
C ALA A 119 6.73 17.68 0.23
N ARG A 120 6.40 18.55 -0.74
CA ARG A 120 5.12 19.31 -0.77
C ARG A 120 3.95 18.53 -1.41
N ARG A 121 4.21 17.34 -1.95
CA ARG A 121 3.26 16.52 -2.73
C ARG A 121 2.98 15.22 -1.99
#